data_AF-A0A957TB86-F1
#
_entry.id   AF-A0A957TB86-F1
#
_cell.length_a   1.000
_cell.length_b   1.000
_cell.length_c   1.000
_cell.angle_alpha   90.00
_cell.angle_beta   90.00
_cell.angle_gamma   90.00
#
_symmetry.space_group_name_H-M   'P 1'
#
loop_
_entity.id
_entity.type
_entity.pdbx_description
1 polymer ?
#
loop_
_entity_poly.entity_id
_entity_poly.type
_entity_poly.pdbx_seq_one_letter_code
_entity_poly.pdbx_strand_id
1 'polypeptide(L)'
;MAREIKFGNRMMGDGHPAYVIAEIGINHNGDLDIAKKLIDVAVLAGCDAVKFQKRTPEVCTPPEQQKQMRETPWGYITYLDYRYKVEFNEEQYREIDRYCKEKGIDWMVSVWDEPSVDFMEKFDTPAYKIPSA
;
A
#
# COMPACT_ATOMS: atom_id res chain seq x y z
N MET A 1 4.67 -14.42 -29.11
CA MET A 1 4.69 -15.20 -27.84
C MET A 1 3.65 -14.58 -26.94
N ALA A 2 2.90 -15.38 -26.17
CA ALA A 2 2.01 -14.86 -25.15
C ALA A 2 2.85 -14.17 -24.06
N ARG A 3 2.41 -13.00 -23.59
CA ARG A 3 3.05 -12.29 -22.47
C ARG A 3 2.36 -12.69 -21.19
N GLU A 4 3.02 -13.55 -20.42
CA GLU A 4 2.48 -14.14 -19.20
C GLU A 4 3.50 -14.01 -18.06
N ILE A 5 3.02 -13.84 -16.84
CA ILE A 5 3.85 -13.79 -15.63
C ILE A 5 3.10 -14.44 -14.46
N LYS A 6 3.84 -15.16 -13.61
CA LYS A 6 3.30 -15.62 -12.32
C LYS A 6 3.36 -14.48 -11.31
N PHE A 7 2.23 -14.17 -10.69
CA PHE A 7 2.08 -13.14 -9.67
C PHE A 7 1.42 -13.74 -8.45
N GLY A 8 2.19 -13.84 -7.36
CA GLY A 8 1.80 -14.64 -6.20
C GLY A 8 1.51 -16.08 -6.64
N ASN A 9 0.27 -16.52 -6.42
CA ASN A 9 -0.20 -17.86 -6.80
C ASN A 9 -0.97 -17.92 -8.13
N ARG A 10 -1.06 -16.81 -8.89
CA ARG A 10 -1.85 -16.74 -10.13
C ARG A 10 -1.00 -16.41 -11.34
N MET A 11 -1.48 -16.78 -12.52
CA MET A 11 -0.92 -16.32 -13.78
C MET A 11 -1.66 -15.05 -14.23
N MET A 12 -0.90 -14.05 -14.69
CA MET A 12 -1.41 -12.83 -15.30
C MET A 12 -0.90 -12.74 -16.73
N GLY A 13 -1.67 -12.11 -17.62
CA GLY A 13 -1.26 -11.87 -19.00
C GLY A 13 -2.26 -12.38 -20.03
N ASP A 14 -1.78 -12.56 -21.26
CA ASP A 14 -2.62 -12.98 -22.39
C ASP A 14 -3.30 -14.34 -22.06
N GLY A 15 -4.62 -14.44 -22.21
CA GLY A 15 -5.37 -15.68 -21.97
C GLY A 15 -5.72 -16.00 -20.50
N HIS A 16 -5.29 -15.18 -19.54
CA HIS A 16 -5.65 -15.32 -18.13
C HIS A 16 -6.71 -14.29 -17.67
N PRO A 17 -7.49 -14.58 -16.61
CA PRO A 17 -8.38 -13.60 -16.01
C PRO A 17 -7.64 -12.32 -15.59
N ALA A 18 -8.35 -11.18 -15.60
CA ALA A 18 -7.82 -9.95 -15.06
C ALA A 18 -7.49 -10.13 -13.56
N TYR A 19 -6.32 -9.64 -13.14
CA TYR A 19 -5.92 -9.63 -11.74
C TYR A 19 -6.31 -8.30 -11.11
N VAL A 20 -7.21 -8.33 -10.15
CA VAL A 20 -7.84 -7.14 -9.57
C VAL A 20 -7.15 -6.75 -8.27
N ILE A 21 -6.52 -5.57 -8.27
CA ILE A 21 -5.84 -5.00 -7.10
C ILE A 21 -6.71 -3.89 -6.50
N ALA A 22 -7.13 -4.05 -5.25
CA ALA A 22 -7.81 -3.01 -4.49
C ALA A 22 -6.78 -2.02 -3.92
N GLU A 23 -6.76 -0.80 -4.45
CA GLU A 23 -5.92 0.29 -3.92
C GLU A 23 -6.51 0.83 -2.62
N ILE A 24 -6.00 0.34 -1.49
CA ILE A 24 -6.27 0.93 -0.17
C ILE A 24 -5.50 2.25 -0.05
N GLY A 25 -4.27 2.31 -0.56
CA GLY A 25 -3.46 3.51 -0.57
C GLY A 25 -3.23 4.06 0.84
N ILE A 26 -3.77 5.24 1.10
CA ILE A 26 -3.74 5.92 2.42
C ILE A 26 -5.15 6.09 3.03
N ASN A 27 -6.17 5.44 2.46
CA ASN A 27 -7.58 5.60 2.87
C ASN A 27 -7.88 5.07 4.29
N HIS A 28 -6.93 4.36 4.88
CA HIS A 28 -6.97 3.90 6.26
C HIS A 28 -6.69 5.02 7.28
N ASN A 29 -6.23 6.20 6.86
CA ASN A 29 -5.93 7.32 7.76
C ASN A 29 -5.01 6.91 8.94
N GLY A 30 -3.97 6.12 8.69
CA GLY A 30 -3.07 5.64 9.76
C GLY A 30 -3.72 4.73 10.82
N ASP A 31 -4.97 4.30 10.61
CA ASP A 31 -5.71 3.43 11.54
C ASP A 31 -5.70 1.98 11.02
N LEU A 32 -5.17 1.09 11.85
CA LEU A 32 -4.98 -0.31 11.51
C LEU A 32 -6.32 -1.08 11.47
N ASP A 33 -7.30 -0.68 12.27
CA ASP A 33 -8.63 -1.30 12.25
C ASP A 33 -9.40 -0.91 11.00
N ILE A 34 -9.25 0.34 10.53
CA ILE A 34 -9.78 0.75 9.22
C ILE A 34 -9.08 -0.03 8.10
N ALA A 35 -7.75 -0.17 8.15
CA ALA A 35 -7.01 -0.97 7.16
C ALA A 35 -7.53 -2.41 7.08
N LYS A 36 -7.74 -3.08 8.22
CA LYS A 36 -8.30 -4.44 8.27
C LYS A 36 -9.70 -4.52 7.68
N LYS A 37 -10.58 -3.55 7.99
CA LYS A 37 -11.92 -3.48 7.38
C LYS A 37 -11.86 -3.29 5.87
N LEU A 38 -10.94 -2.49 5.36
CA LEU A 38 -10.74 -2.30 3.92
C LEU A 38 -10.24 -3.60 3.25
N ILE A 39 -9.35 -4.35 3.92
CA ILE A 39 -8.93 -5.69 3.48
C ILE A 39 -10.14 -6.62 3.43
N ASP A 40 -10.97 -6.65 4.46
CA ASP A 40 -12.17 -7.50 4.50
C ASP A 40 -13.14 -7.20 3.36
N VAL A 41 -13.35 -5.92 3.04
CA VAL A 41 -14.20 -5.50 1.92
C VAL A 41 -13.59 -5.93 0.58
N ALA A 42 -12.26 -5.82 0.41
CA ALA A 42 -11.60 -6.26 -0.82
C ALA A 42 -11.71 -7.78 -1.02
N VAL A 43 -11.56 -8.55 0.05
CA VAL A 43 -11.76 -10.01 0.03
C VAL A 43 -13.20 -10.35 -0.32
N LEU A 44 -14.18 -9.70 0.32
CA LEU A 44 -15.61 -9.90 0.04
C LEU A 44 -15.98 -9.56 -1.41
N ALA A 45 -15.34 -8.54 -1.97
CA ALA A 45 -15.52 -8.13 -3.37
C ALA A 45 -14.84 -9.07 -4.37
N GLY A 46 -14.07 -10.06 -3.91
CA GLY A 46 -13.34 -11.00 -4.76
C GLY A 46 -12.09 -10.40 -5.42
N CYS A 47 -11.48 -9.38 -4.81
CA CYS A 47 -10.19 -8.87 -5.26
C CYS A 47 -9.07 -9.88 -5.02
N ASP A 48 -8.03 -9.81 -5.84
CA ASP A 48 -6.91 -10.74 -5.82
C ASP A 48 -5.78 -10.27 -4.92
N ALA A 49 -5.61 -8.95 -4.83
CA ALA A 49 -4.68 -8.33 -3.90
C ALA A 49 -5.23 -7.01 -3.33
N VAL A 50 -4.65 -6.60 -2.22
CA VAL A 50 -4.73 -5.21 -1.73
C VAL A 50 -3.40 -4.49 -1.92
N LYS A 51 -3.45 -3.18 -2.11
CA LYS A 51 -2.25 -2.36 -2.25
C LYS A 51 -2.28 -1.12 -1.35
N PHE A 52 -1.18 -0.92 -0.63
CA PHE A 52 -0.92 0.24 0.22
C PHE A 52 0.14 1.15 -0.42
N GLN A 53 0.57 2.19 0.30
CA GLN A 53 1.68 3.04 -0.11
C GLN A 53 2.70 3.13 1.01
N LYS A 54 3.98 2.88 0.69
CA LYS A 54 5.11 3.08 1.60
C LYS A 54 5.96 4.22 1.09
N ARG A 55 6.24 5.18 1.97
CA ARG A 55 7.18 6.27 1.71
C ARG A 55 7.94 6.68 2.96
N THR A 56 9.02 7.42 2.75
CA THR A 56 9.69 8.23 3.76
C THR A 56 9.19 9.66 3.60
N PRO A 57 8.31 10.17 4.50
CA PRO A 57 7.60 11.44 4.29
C PRO A 57 8.50 12.63 3.93
N GLU A 58 9.68 12.74 4.54
CA GLU A 58 10.67 13.79 4.35
C GLU A 58 11.35 13.71 2.98
N VAL A 59 11.57 12.50 2.48
CA VAL A 59 12.19 12.24 1.18
C VAL A 59 11.21 12.53 0.05
N CYS A 60 9.96 12.06 0.21
CA CYS A 60 8.94 12.14 -0.84
C CYS A 60 8.11 13.43 -0.82
N THR A 61 8.42 14.38 0.08
CA THR A 61 7.72 15.67 0.16
C THR A 61 8.71 16.79 -0.11
N PRO A 62 8.60 17.51 -1.24
CA PRO A 62 9.48 18.63 -1.56
C PRO A 62 9.53 19.64 -0.40
N PRO A 63 10.71 20.19 -0.05
CA PRO A 63 10.84 21.11 1.10
C PRO A 63 9.87 22.28 1.09
N GLU A 64 9.58 22.83 -0.09
CA GLU A 64 8.63 23.94 -0.30
C GLU A 64 7.17 23.56 0.00
N GLN A 65 6.85 22.26 -0.05
CA GLN A 65 5.51 21.74 0.24
C GLN A 65 5.34 21.29 1.69
N GLN A 66 6.42 20.96 2.40
CA GLN A 66 6.35 20.36 3.73
C GLN A 66 5.56 21.21 4.73
N LYS A 67 5.77 22.53 4.71
CA LYS A 67 5.12 23.49 5.62
C LYS A 67 3.76 23.99 5.12
N GLN A 68 3.31 23.56 3.94
CA GLN A 68 1.99 23.95 3.45
C GLN A 68 0.92 23.36 4.35
N MET A 69 0.03 24.20 4.85
CA MET A 69 -1.05 23.75 5.71
C MET A 69 -2.18 23.11 4.89
N ARG A 70 -2.81 22.07 5.44
CA ARG A 70 -3.92 21.37 4.81
C ARG A 70 -5.02 21.09 5.83
N GLU A 71 -6.26 21.14 5.36
CA GLU A 71 -7.40 20.60 6.11
C GLU A 71 -7.35 19.07 6.02
N THR A 72 -7.36 18.42 7.18
CA THR A 72 -7.27 16.97 7.31
C THR A 72 -8.30 16.46 8.33
N PRO A 73 -8.54 15.14 8.41
CA PRO A 73 -9.36 14.56 9.48
C PRO A 73 -8.85 14.85 10.91
N TRP A 74 -7.59 15.27 11.06
CA TRP A 74 -6.97 15.64 12.34
C TRP A 74 -6.86 17.16 12.54
N GLY A 75 -7.60 17.94 11.75
CA GLY A 75 -7.57 19.40 11.78
C GLY A 75 -6.59 20.00 10.77
N TYR A 76 -6.26 21.27 10.99
CA TYR A 76 -5.39 22.05 10.11
C TYR A 76 -3.93 21.85 10.49
N ILE A 77 -3.22 21.02 9.74
CA ILE A 77 -1.83 20.60 10.01
C ILE A 77 -0.95 20.77 8.78
N THR A 78 0.37 20.70 8.96
CA THR A 78 1.29 20.78 7.82
C THR A 78 1.16 19.54 6.93
N TYR A 79 1.51 19.68 5.65
CA TYR A 79 1.46 18.56 4.72
C TYR A 79 2.40 17.44 5.15
N LEU A 80 3.56 17.77 5.72
CA LEU A 80 4.47 16.76 6.25
C LEU A 80 3.86 16.00 7.45
N ASP A 81 3.22 16.70 8.40
CA ASP A 81 2.53 16.06 9.53
C ASP A 81 1.42 15.12 9.07
N TYR A 82 0.64 15.54 8.07
CA TYR A 82 -0.37 14.69 7.44
C TYR A 82 0.25 13.39 6.91
N ARG A 83 1.40 13.50 6.24
CA ARG A 83 2.10 12.34 5.64
C ARG A 83 2.60 11.38 6.71
N TYR A 84 3.13 11.86 7.83
CA TYR A 84 3.47 10.98 8.95
C TYR A 84 2.24 10.30 9.55
N LYS A 85 1.11 11.01 9.69
CA LYS A 85 -0.10 10.43 10.28
C LYS A 85 -0.68 9.28 9.47
N VAL A 86 -0.54 9.31 8.14
CA VAL A 86 -1.02 8.23 7.28
C VAL A 86 0.02 7.13 7.05
N GLU A 87 1.28 7.35 7.42
CA GLU A 87 2.35 6.39 7.15
C GLU A 87 2.41 5.34 8.26
N PHE A 88 2.25 4.07 7.88
CA PHE A 88 2.37 2.97 8.83
C PHE A 88 3.84 2.65 9.15
N ASN A 89 4.07 2.25 10.40
CA ASN A 89 5.35 1.73 10.86
C ASN A 89 5.51 0.23 10.53
N GLU A 90 6.67 -0.34 10.87
CA GLU A 90 6.95 -1.75 10.60
C GLU A 90 6.00 -2.71 11.31
N GLU A 91 5.68 -2.47 12.59
CA GLU A 91 4.78 -3.34 13.36
C GLU A 91 3.38 -3.40 12.74
N GLN A 92 2.88 -2.25 12.26
CA GLN A 92 1.61 -2.16 11.57
C GLN A 92 1.64 -2.91 10.24
N TYR A 93 2.71 -2.79 9.45
CA TYR A 93 2.87 -3.58 8.22
C TYR A 93 3.02 -5.08 8.48
N ARG A 94 3.66 -5.49 9.58
CA ARG A 94 3.69 -6.91 10.01
C ARG A 94 2.31 -7.43 10.35
N GLU A 95 1.48 -6.61 10.99
CA GLU A 95 0.09 -6.98 11.25
C GLU A 95 -0.76 -7.03 9.97
N ILE A 96 -0.53 -6.13 9.01
CA ILE A 96 -1.15 -6.19 7.68
C ILE A 96 -0.74 -7.48 6.96
N ASP A 97 0.55 -7.80 6.94
CA ASP A 97 1.07 -9.02 6.32
C ASP A 97 0.42 -10.28 6.93
N ARG A 98 0.40 -10.36 8.26
CA ARG A 98 -0.27 -11.45 8.99
C ARG A 98 -1.75 -11.55 8.62
N TYR A 99 -2.45 -10.43 8.59
CA TYR A 99 -3.89 -10.39 8.32
C TYR A 99 -4.23 -10.76 6.89
N CYS A 100 -3.47 -10.26 5.90
CA CYS A 100 -3.64 -10.64 4.49
C CYS A 100 -3.41 -12.14 4.28
N LYS A 101 -2.39 -12.72 4.93
CA LYS A 101 -2.15 -14.18 4.94
C LYS A 101 -3.31 -14.96 5.54
N GLU A 102 -3.85 -14.51 6.68
CA GLU A 102 -5.02 -15.11 7.32
C GLU A 102 -6.27 -15.09 6.40
N LYS A 103 -6.43 -14.01 5.63
CA LYS A 103 -7.54 -13.84 4.68
C LYS A 103 -7.31 -14.49 3.32
N GLY A 104 -6.10 -14.99 3.05
CA GLY A 104 -5.75 -15.59 1.77
C GLY A 104 -5.74 -14.60 0.60
N ILE A 105 -5.39 -13.33 0.86
CA ILE A 105 -5.29 -12.28 -0.16
C ILE A 105 -3.84 -11.81 -0.27
N ASP A 106 -3.36 -11.61 -1.49
CA ASP A 106 -2.03 -11.05 -1.71
C ASP A 106 -2.00 -9.57 -1.27
N TRP A 107 -0.84 -9.08 -0.84
CA TRP A 107 -0.67 -7.65 -0.55
C TRP A 107 0.65 -7.12 -1.07
N MET A 108 0.68 -5.83 -1.36
CA MET A 108 1.89 -5.14 -1.80
C MET A 108 1.80 -3.65 -1.46
N VAL A 109 2.87 -2.91 -1.76
CA VAL A 109 2.86 -1.45 -1.67
C VAL A 109 3.31 -0.81 -2.97
N SER A 110 2.89 0.44 -3.16
CA SER A 110 3.66 1.35 -3.97
C SER A 110 4.84 1.90 -3.19
N VAL A 111 6.05 1.65 -3.68
CA VAL A 111 7.32 2.10 -3.10
C VAL A 111 7.69 3.46 -3.69
N TRP A 112 7.74 4.50 -2.87
CA TRP A 112 7.93 5.88 -3.33
C TRP A 112 9.39 6.36 -3.30
N ASP A 113 10.27 5.60 -2.65
CA ASP A 113 11.67 5.92 -2.43
C ASP A 113 12.48 4.64 -2.19
N GLU A 114 13.80 4.72 -2.31
CA GLU A 114 14.71 3.58 -2.08
C GLU A 114 14.54 2.96 -0.68
N PRO A 115 14.43 3.72 0.43
CA PRO A 115 14.12 3.13 1.73
C PRO A 115 12.81 2.34 1.78
N SER A 116 11.83 2.69 0.94
CA SER A 116 10.58 1.94 0.84
C SER A 116 10.75 0.62 0.10
N VAL A 117 11.70 0.53 -0.85
CA VAL A 117 12.11 -0.74 -1.46
C VAL A 117 12.79 -1.60 -0.40
N ASP A 118 13.80 -1.06 0.29
CA ASP A 118 14.54 -1.78 1.34
C ASP A 118 13.61 -2.24 2.49
N PHE A 119 12.60 -1.44 2.81
CA PHE A 119 11.58 -1.81 3.79
C PHE A 119 10.78 -3.03 3.35
N MET A 120 10.44 -3.13 2.07
CA MET A 120 9.62 -4.21 1.54
C MET A 120 10.38 -5.54 1.43
N GLU A 121 11.71 -5.53 1.34
CA GLU A 121 12.54 -6.75 1.38
C GLU A 121 12.37 -7.57 2.69
N LYS A 122 11.75 -6.99 3.72
CA LYS A 122 11.40 -7.69 4.97
C LYS A 122 10.16 -8.57 4.84
N PHE A 123 9.43 -8.47 3.72
CA PHE A 123 8.15 -9.12 3.49
C PHE A 123 8.18 -9.92 2.18
N ASP A 124 7.52 -11.08 2.18
CA ASP A 124 7.39 -11.94 1.00
C ASP A 124 6.16 -11.52 0.18
N THR A 125 6.26 -10.37 -0.48
CA THR A 125 5.18 -9.85 -1.34
C THR A 125 5.44 -10.17 -2.82
N PRO A 126 4.40 -10.38 -3.64
CA PRO A 126 4.58 -10.88 -5.01
C PRO A 126 5.23 -9.87 -5.96
N ALA A 127 5.17 -8.58 -5.65
CA ALA A 127 5.79 -7.53 -6.45
C ALA A 127 5.83 -6.17 -5.72
N TYR A 128 6.62 -5.26 -6.28
CA TYR A 128 6.57 -3.83 -5.99
C TYR A 128 5.82 -3.08 -7.08
N LYS A 129 5.03 -2.07 -6.70
CA LYS A 129 4.41 -1.16 -7.66
C LYS A 129 5.15 0.18 -7.68
N ILE A 130 5.73 0.54 -8.82
CA ILE A 130 6.31 1.88 -8.99
C ILE A 130 5.18 2.91 -9.19
N PRO A 131 5.10 3.99 -8.40
CA PRO A 131 4.11 5.05 -8.62
C PRO A 131 4.39 5.76 -9.96
N SER A 132 3.36 6.41 -10.53
CA SER A 132 3.49 7.10 -11.83
C SER A 132 4.09 8.51 -11.73
N ALA A 133 4.15 9.06 -10.52
CA ALA A 133 4.50 10.46 -10.24
C ALA A 133 6.00 10.73 -10.44
#